data_AF-A0AAT9H9Q9-F1
#
_entry.id   AF-A0AAT9H9Q9-F1
#
_cell.length_a   1.000
_cell.length_b   1.000
_cell.length_c   1.000
_cell.angle_alpha   90.00
_cell.angle_beta   90.00
_cell.angle_gamma   90.00
#
_symmetry.space_group_name_H-M   'P 1'
#
loop_
_entity.id
_entity.type
_entity.pdbx_description
1 polymer ?
#
loop_
_entity_poly.entity_id
_entity_poly.type
_entity_poly.pdbx_seq_one_letter_code
_entity_poly.pdbx_strand_id
1 'polypeptide(L)'
;MWWPPLCGRGWKQGLPWFRVHPEVPHTYDFQVWLPYEAEVVAEVAIAAAEATGTALFANHWDPKGPGVCFTEVYVRAAGLECGAGEVRAAAEDFAGRLRRAVA
;
A
#
# COMPACT_ATOMS: atom_id res chain seq x y z
N MET A 1 -3.16 -3.16 -19.76
CA MET A 1 -4.43 -3.70 -19.22
C MET A 1 -4.15 -4.77 -18.17
N TRP A 2 -3.43 -4.45 -17.08
CA TRP A 2 -2.96 -5.48 -16.13
C TRP A 2 -3.08 -5.07 -14.65
N TRP A 3 -3.86 -4.03 -14.35
CA TRP A 3 -4.23 -3.74 -12.96
C TRP A 3 -5.65 -3.18 -12.83
N PRO A 4 -6.66 -4.07 -12.64
CA PRO A 4 -7.78 -3.71 -11.75
C PRO A 4 -8.23 -4.86 -10.81
N PRO A 5 -8.75 -4.58 -9.58
CA PRO A 5 -9.11 -3.28 -9.01
C PRO A 5 -8.58 -3.05 -7.57
N LEU A 6 -7.39 -2.45 -7.42
CA LEU A 6 -7.14 -1.61 -6.24
C LEU A 6 -7.87 -0.26 -6.35
N CYS A 7 -8.40 0.07 -7.53
CA CYS A 7 -9.12 1.31 -7.85
C CYS A 7 -10.52 1.42 -7.19
N GLY A 8 -10.82 0.67 -6.12
CA GLY A 8 -12.04 0.95 -5.37
C GLY A 8 -12.60 -0.11 -4.42
N ARG A 9 -12.17 -1.39 -4.48
CA ARG A 9 -12.81 -2.43 -3.65
C ARG A 9 -11.91 -3.52 -3.03
N GLY A 10 -10.58 -3.47 -3.22
CA GLY A 10 -9.75 -4.66 -3.01
C GLY A 10 -9.12 -4.93 -1.63
N TRP A 11 -8.89 -3.92 -0.77
CA TRP A 11 -8.16 -4.12 0.51
C TRP A 11 -8.57 -3.17 1.64
N LYS A 12 -9.72 -2.48 1.48
CA LYS A 12 -10.30 -1.64 2.55
C LYS A 12 -10.64 -2.41 3.83
N GLN A 13 -10.64 -3.74 3.81
CA GLN A 13 -11.10 -4.58 4.93
C GLN A 13 -10.43 -4.26 6.29
N GLY A 14 -9.29 -3.54 6.29
CA GLY A 14 -8.66 -3.02 7.51
C GLY A 14 -8.63 -1.49 7.69
N LEU A 15 -8.93 -0.67 6.66
CA LEU A 15 -8.63 0.76 6.69
C LEU A 15 -9.89 1.64 6.62
N PRO A 16 -9.93 2.80 7.32
CA PRO A 16 -11.00 3.78 7.19
C PRO A 16 -11.19 4.24 5.73
N TRP A 17 -10.09 4.50 5.04
CA TRP A 17 -10.03 4.73 3.60
C TRP A 17 -8.60 4.51 3.10
N PHE A 18 -8.45 4.41 1.78
CA PHE A 18 -7.18 4.58 1.07
C PHE A 18 -7.47 5.27 -0.26
N ARG A 19 -6.45 5.88 -0.87
CA ARG A 19 -6.54 6.45 -2.22
C ARG A 19 -5.31 6.05 -3.03
N VAL A 20 -5.54 5.75 -4.32
CA VAL A 20 -4.48 5.68 -5.33
C VAL A 20 -4.52 6.99 -6.12
N HIS A 21 -3.36 7.59 -6.39
CA HIS A 21 -3.25 8.84 -7.12
C HIS A 21 -2.12 8.79 -8.18
N PRO A 22 -2.41 9.08 -9.47
CA PRO A 22 -3.74 9.29 -10.03
C PRO A 22 -4.61 8.04 -9.94
N GLU A 23 -5.94 8.21 -9.94
CA GLU A 23 -6.89 7.09 -9.76
C GLU A 23 -6.69 6.01 -10.83
N VAL A 24 -6.42 6.43 -12.05
CA VAL A 24 -6.00 5.57 -13.15
C VAL A 24 -4.52 5.83 -13.44
N PRO A 25 -3.59 4.94 -13.03
CA PRO A 25 -2.19 5.06 -13.38
C PRO A 25 -2.03 4.91 -14.90
N HIS A 26 -1.49 5.95 -15.54
CA HIS A 26 -1.12 5.92 -16.96
C HIS A 26 0.31 5.41 -17.16
N THR A 27 1.08 5.30 -16.08
CA THR A 27 2.44 4.77 -16.01
C THR A 27 2.50 3.67 -14.94
N TYR A 28 3.69 3.11 -14.75
CA TYR A 28 3.98 2.18 -13.65
C TYR A 28 4.20 2.86 -12.29
N ASP A 29 3.97 4.17 -12.23
CA ASP A 29 4.29 5.00 -11.09
C ASP A 29 2.98 5.63 -10.57
N PHE A 30 2.64 5.39 -9.31
CA PHE A 30 1.45 5.95 -8.67
C PHE A 30 1.67 6.11 -7.17
N GLN A 31 0.85 6.93 -6.53
CA GLN A 31 0.88 7.14 -5.09
C GLN A 31 -0.20 6.33 -4.38
N VAL A 32 0.11 5.85 -3.18
CA VAL A 32 -0.87 5.28 -2.25
C VAL A 32 -0.94 6.17 -1.02
N TRP A 33 -2.15 6.60 -0.66
CA TRP A 33 -2.42 7.53 0.42
C TRP A 33 -3.24 6.84 1.51
N LEU A 34 -2.87 7.10 2.77
CA LEU A 34 -3.43 6.42 3.93
C LEU A 34 -3.77 7.40 5.08
N PRO A 35 -4.85 7.15 5.84
CA PRO A 35 -5.27 7.99 6.97
C PRO A 35 -4.50 7.69 8.27
N TYR A 36 -3.18 7.69 8.21
CA TYR A 36 -2.33 7.47 9.37
C TYR A 36 -1.09 8.34 9.31
N GLU A 37 -0.43 8.49 10.46
CA GLU A 37 0.88 9.12 10.54
C GLU A 37 1.94 8.28 9.83
N ALA A 38 2.85 8.95 9.12
CA ALA A 38 3.83 8.30 8.25
C ALA A 38 4.70 7.27 8.98
N GLU A 39 5.10 7.61 10.21
CA GLU A 39 5.94 6.76 11.07
C GLU A 39 5.23 5.44 11.39
N VAL A 40 3.94 5.49 11.76
CA VAL A 40 3.17 4.28 12.07
C VAL A 40 3.06 3.37 10.86
N VAL A 41 2.82 3.95 9.69
CA VAL A 41 2.70 3.20 8.43
C VAL A 41 4.04 2.58 8.02
N ALA A 42 5.14 3.31 8.17
CA ALA A 42 6.48 2.84 7.86
C ALA A 42 6.87 1.64 8.73
N GLU A 43 6.66 1.72 10.05
CA GLU A 43 6.94 0.62 10.98
C GLU A 43 6.15 -0.65 10.62
N VAL A 44 4.86 -0.50 10.28
CA VAL A 44 4.02 -1.62 9.87
C VAL A 44 4.48 -2.20 8.51
N ALA A 45 4.92 -1.34 7.58
CA ALA A 45 5.42 -1.78 6.28
C ALA A 45 6.70 -2.60 6.42
N ILE A 46 7.63 -2.16 7.27
CA ILE A 46 8.87 -2.88 7.60
C ILE A 46 8.55 -4.23 8.22
N ALA A 47 7.72 -4.26 9.28
CA ALA A 47 7.34 -5.51 9.95
C ALA A 47 6.60 -6.50 9.03
N ALA A 48 5.82 -6.00 8.07
CA ALA A 48 5.18 -6.84 7.05
C ALA A 48 6.20 -7.42 6.06
N ALA A 49 7.17 -6.61 5.61
CA ALA A 49 8.23 -7.04 4.71
C ALA A 49 9.14 -8.09 5.37
N GLU A 50 9.51 -7.90 6.64
CA GLU A 50 10.31 -8.87 7.39
C GLU A 50 9.57 -10.21 7.57
N ALA A 51 8.26 -10.16 7.87
CA ALA A 51 7.47 -11.36 8.10
C ALA A 51 7.20 -12.19 6.83
N THR A 52 7.16 -11.54 5.67
CA THR A 52 6.74 -12.16 4.40
C THR A 52 7.87 -12.30 3.39
N GLY A 53 9.02 -11.67 3.64
CA GLY A 53 10.10 -11.52 2.67
C GLY A 53 9.74 -10.65 1.46
N THR A 54 8.57 -10.01 1.45
CA THR A 54 8.05 -9.23 0.32
C THR A 54 7.75 -7.79 0.76
N ALA A 55 8.47 -6.82 0.19
CA ALA A 55 8.24 -5.40 0.47
C ALA A 55 7.25 -4.80 -0.55
N LEU A 56 5.96 -4.80 -0.21
CA LEU A 56 4.91 -4.23 -1.08
C LEU A 56 5.04 -2.70 -1.25
N PHE A 57 5.44 -2.01 -0.17
CA PHE A 57 5.65 -0.57 -0.13
C PHE A 57 7.10 -0.30 0.29
N ALA A 58 8.04 -0.46 -0.64
CA ALA A 58 9.48 -0.38 -0.35
C ALA A 58 10.01 1.07 -0.24
N ASN A 59 9.23 2.05 -0.66
CA ASN A 59 9.60 3.45 -0.60
C ASN A 59 9.25 4.06 0.77
N HIS A 60 9.87 5.20 1.04
CA HIS A 60 9.56 6.02 2.20
C HIS A 60 8.08 6.46 2.21
N TRP A 61 7.54 6.67 3.40
CA TRP A 61 6.20 7.24 3.62
C TRP A 61 6.33 8.69 4.05
N ASP A 62 5.77 9.60 3.26
CA ASP A 62 5.83 11.04 3.51
C ASP A 62 4.49 11.57 4.04
N PRO A 63 4.50 12.57 4.95
CA PRO A 63 3.27 13.21 5.39
C PRO A 63 2.62 14.00 4.25
N LYS A 64 1.28 13.93 4.15
CA LYS A 64 0.45 14.68 3.19
C LYS A 64 -0.57 15.62 3.85
N GLY A 65 -0.61 15.62 5.19
CA GLY A 65 -1.51 16.42 6.02
C GLY A 65 -1.67 15.76 7.39
N PRO A 66 -2.42 16.39 8.32
CA PRO A 66 -2.65 15.81 9.65
C PRO A 66 -3.31 14.43 9.55
N GLY A 67 -2.69 13.39 10.13
CA GLY A 67 -3.20 12.03 10.07
C GLY A 67 -3.25 11.43 8.66
N VAL A 68 -2.46 11.95 7.71
CA VAL A 68 -2.41 11.42 6.35
C VAL A 68 -0.97 11.34 5.86
N CYS A 69 -0.60 10.18 5.34
CA CYS A 69 0.67 9.97 4.66
C CYS A 69 0.46 9.41 3.24
N PHE A 70 1.52 9.43 2.44
CA PHE A 70 1.55 8.79 1.14
C PHE A 70 2.92 8.15 0.87
N THR A 71 2.95 7.17 -0.01
CA THR A 71 4.18 6.65 -0.60
C THR A 71 4.02 6.56 -2.11
N GLU A 72 5.11 6.75 -2.84
CA GLU A 72 5.15 6.42 -4.26
C GLU A 72 5.37 4.92 -4.43
N VAL A 73 4.73 4.34 -5.43
CA VAL A 73 4.86 2.93 -5.78
C VAL A 73 5.34 2.87 -7.21
N TYR A 74 6.43 2.14 -7.40
CA TYR A 74 7.08 1.95 -8.69
C TYR A 74 6.96 0.49 -9.08
N VAL A 75 6.10 0.17 -10.04
CA VAL A 75 6.03 -1.18 -10.60
C VAL A 75 7.22 -1.36 -11.54
N ARG A 76 8.25 -2.04 -11.07
CA ARG A 76 9.43 -2.43 -11.86
C ARG A 76 9.37 -3.91 -12.20
N ALA A 77 10.37 -4.43 -12.90
CA ALA A 77 10.39 -5.82 -13.39
C ALA A 77 10.04 -6.88 -12.32
N ALA A 78 10.56 -6.74 -11.10
CA ALA A 78 10.23 -7.62 -9.98
C ALA A 78 8.75 -7.57 -9.55
N GLY A 79 8.07 -6.43 -9.74
CA GLY A 79 6.63 -6.30 -9.52
C GLY A 79 5.77 -6.89 -10.64
N LEU A 80 6.35 -7.17 -11.82
CA LEU A 80 5.65 -7.81 -12.94
C LEU A 80 5.60 -9.33 -12.80
N GLU A 81 6.46 -9.91 -11.98
CA GLU A 81 6.49 -11.35 -11.68
C GLU A 81 5.49 -11.74 -10.59
N CYS A 82 5.05 -10.77 -9.78
CA CYS A 82 4.10 -10.99 -8.71
C CYS A 82 2.66 -11.12 -9.25
N GLY A 83 1.97 -12.18 -8.85
CA GLY A 83 0.58 -12.39 -9.26
C GLY A 83 -0.36 -11.36 -8.65
N ALA A 84 -1.39 -10.94 -9.39
CA ALA A 84 -2.38 -9.97 -8.88
C ALA A 84 -3.06 -10.42 -7.57
N GLY A 85 -3.22 -11.74 -7.38
CA GLY A 85 -3.73 -12.32 -6.13
C GLY A 85 -2.77 -12.19 -4.95
N GLU A 86 -1.47 -12.36 -5.18
CA GLU A 86 -0.43 -12.26 -4.14
C GLU A 86 -0.28 -10.82 -3.67
N VAL A 87 -0.24 -9.87 -4.62
CA VAL A 87 -0.23 -8.43 -4.30
C VAL A 87 -1.47 -8.04 -3.49
N ARG A 88 -2.65 -8.57 -3.85
CA ARG A 88 -3.88 -8.31 -3.10
C ARG A 88 -3.81 -8.87 -1.68
N ALA A 89 -3.35 -10.10 -1.51
CA ALA A 89 -3.20 -10.73 -0.20
C ALA A 89 -2.22 -9.96 0.69
N ALA A 90 -1.08 -9.52 0.12
CA ALA A 90 -0.11 -8.68 0.82
C ALA A 90 -0.71 -7.33 1.25
N ALA A 91 -1.52 -6.70 0.38
CA ALA A 91 -2.20 -5.45 0.72
C ALA A 91 -3.26 -5.63 1.82
N GLU A 92 -4.00 -6.74 1.82
CA GLU A 92 -4.98 -7.07 2.86
C GLU A 92 -4.31 -7.38 4.21
N ASP A 93 -3.20 -8.13 4.24
CA ASP A 93 -2.43 -8.38 5.46
C ASP A 93 -1.86 -7.09 6.05
N PHE A 94 -1.24 -6.26 5.20
CA PHE A 94 -0.73 -4.95 5.58
C PHE A 94 -1.83 -4.06 6.21
N ALA A 95 -3.00 -3.96 5.58
CA ALA A 95 -4.13 -3.22 6.14
C ALA A 95 -4.60 -3.78 7.49
N GLY A 96 -4.62 -5.11 7.62
CA GLY A 96 -4.97 -5.77 8.88
C GLY A 96 -3.99 -5.46 10.00
N ARG A 97 -2.69 -5.42 9.71
CA ARG A 97 -1.63 -5.04 10.66
C ARG A 97 -1.75 -3.58 11.07
N LEU A 98 -1.97 -2.69 10.11
CA LEU A 98 -2.09 -1.26 10.36
C LEU A 98 -3.27 -0.95 11.28
N ARG A 99 -4.42 -1.61 11.05
CA ARG A 99 -5.58 -1.49 11.93
C ARG A 99 -5.29 -1.93 13.37
N ARG A 100 -4.47 -2.96 13.57
CA ARG A 100 -4.13 -3.45 14.91
C ARG A 100 -3.12 -2.55 15.61
N ALA A 101 -2.23 -1.90 14.87
CA ALA A 101 -1.23 -1.00 15.44
C ALA A 101 -1.82 0.31 15.98
N VAL A 102 -3.01 0.68 15.50
CA VAL A 102 -3.70 1.95 15.84
C VAL A 102 -4.99 1.76 16.63
N ALA A 103 -5.31 0.52 17.02
CA ALA A 103 -6.44 0.17 17.88
C ALA A 103 -6.03 0.26 19.35
#